data_AF-A0A972YZI4-F1
#
_entry.id   AF-A0A972YZI4-F1
#
_cell.length_a   1.000
_cell.length_b   1.000
_cell.length_c   1.000
_cell.angle_alpha   90.00
_cell.angle_beta   90.00
_cell.angle_gamma   90.00
#
_symmetry.space_group_name_H-M   'P 1'
#
loop_
_entity.id
_entity.type
_entity.pdbx_description
1 polymer ?
#
loop_
_entity_poly.entity_id
_entity_poly.type
_entity_poly.pdbx_seq_one_letter_code
_entity_poly.pdbx_strand_id
1 'polypeptide(L)'
;MQSPRQIELDGEARLALGQILAIMTDHAMSGGAARWDLERVLELEHRLDVPSEVATDAELASVRTVTIGIDDAALLLDGMAFTEVASAELPWVEMVRWTSDFITAELRQHWTDDEWRALAGS
;
A
#
# COMPACT_ATOMS: atom_id res chain seq x y z
N MET A 1 4.17 20.12 7.71
CA MET A 1 4.10 19.54 6.35
C MET A 1 5.29 18.63 6.19
N GLN A 2 5.08 17.32 6.28
CA GLN A 2 6.14 16.36 5.99
C GLN A 2 6.21 16.21 4.46
N SER A 3 7.38 16.47 3.88
CA SER A 3 7.54 16.49 2.43
C SER A 3 7.48 15.08 1.84
N PRO A 4 6.86 14.89 0.66
CA PRO A 4 6.91 13.63 -0.07
C PRO A 4 8.35 13.17 -0.33
N ARG A 5 8.56 11.85 -0.33
CA ARG A 5 9.86 11.23 -0.58
C ARG A 5 9.82 10.48 -1.91
N GLN A 6 10.98 10.45 -2.59
CA GLN A 6 11.19 9.57 -3.73
C GLN A 6 11.64 8.21 -3.20
N ILE A 7 10.89 7.17 -3.55
CA ILE A 7 11.11 5.79 -3.09
C ILE A 7 11.27 4.91 -4.32
N GLU A 8 12.29 4.05 -4.31
CA GLU A 8 12.45 3.01 -5.31
C GLU A 8 11.65 1.79 -4.90
N LEU A 9 10.72 1.37 -5.75
CA LEU A 9 9.94 0.14 -5.58
C LEU A 9 10.22 -0.79 -6.76
N ASP A 10 10.52 -2.04 -6.47
CA ASP A 10 10.54 -3.08 -7.49
C ASP A 10 9.11 -3.45 -7.94
N GLY A 11 9.00 -4.32 -8.93
CA GLY A 11 7.70 -4.74 -9.45
C GLY A 11 6.90 -5.62 -8.48
N GLU A 12 7.56 -6.38 -7.60
CA GLU A 12 6.87 -7.21 -6.60
C GLU A 12 6.22 -6.34 -5.52
N ALA A 13 6.94 -5.34 -5.00
CA ALA A 13 6.40 -4.37 -4.07
C ALA A 13 5.23 -3.59 -4.69
N ARG A 14 5.37 -3.11 -5.93
CA ARG A 14 4.27 -2.42 -6.62
C ARG A 14 3.07 -3.32 -6.88
N LEU A 15 3.28 -4.59 -7.23
CA LEU A 15 2.20 -5.56 -7.44
C LEU A 15 1.44 -5.82 -6.13
N ALA A 16 2.16 -6.05 -5.03
CA ALA A 16 1.55 -6.24 -3.71
C ALA A 16 0.76 -4.99 -3.26
N LEU A 17 1.31 -3.79 -3.47
CA LEU A 17 0.58 -2.53 -3.21
C LEU A 17 -0.67 -2.42 -4.10
N GLY A 18 -0.59 -2.85 -5.35
CA GLY A 18 -1.72 -2.94 -6.28
C GLY A 18 -2.86 -3.81 -5.75
N GLN A 19 -2.52 -5.00 -5.24
CA GLN A 19 -3.52 -5.90 -4.65
C GLN A 19 -4.21 -5.27 -3.44
N ILE A 20 -3.46 -4.56 -2.58
CA ILE A 20 -4.02 -3.84 -1.44
C ILE A 20 -4.98 -2.75 -1.92
N LEU A 21 -4.58 -1.95 -2.91
CA LEU A 21 -5.41 -0.88 -3.48
C LEU A 21 -6.69 -1.41 -4.15
N ALA A 22 -6.61 -2.55 -4.82
CA ALA A 22 -7.78 -3.23 -5.40
C ALA A 22 -8.76 -3.66 -4.29
N ILE A 23 -8.29 -4.28 -3.21
CA ILE A 23 -9.11 -4.65 -2.05
C ILE A 23 -9.76 -3.41 -1.41
N MET A 24 -8.99 -2.33 -1.26
CA MET A 24 -9.50 -1.06 -0.73
C MET A 24 -10.60 -0.47 -1.62
N THR A 25 -10.40 -0.49 -2.93
CA THR A 25 -11.36 -0.02 -3.94
C THR A 25 -12.65 -0.82 -3.89
N ASP A 26 -12.57 -2.15 -3.92
CA ASP A 26 -13.72 -3.04 -3.81
C ASP A 26 -14.50 -2.80 -2.52
N HIS A 27 -13.80 -2.63 -1.40
CA HIS A 27 -14.42 -2.33 -0.12
C HIS A 27 -15.12 -0.96 -0.14
N ALA A 28 -14.47 0.08 -0.66
CA ALA A 28 -15.05 1.43 -0.77
C ALA A 28 -16.30 1.45 -1.66
N MET A 29 -16.36 0.58 -2.68
CA MET A 29 -17.50 0.44 -3.59
C MET A 29 -18.63 -0.45 -3.04
N SER A 30 -18.39 -1.23 -1.98
CA SER A 30 -19.36 -2.19 -1.42
C SER A 30 -20.59 -1.57 -0.73
N GLY A 31 -20.70 -0.24 -0.68
CA GLY A 31 -21.89 0.47 -0.20
C GLY A 31 -21.98 0.67 1.32
N GLY A 32 -20.92 0.31 2.06
CA GLY A 32 -20.76 0.63 3.48
C GLY A 32 -20.31 2.08 3.74
N ALA A 33 -20.08 2.43 5.01
CA ALA A 33 -19.40 3.68 5.34
C ALA A 33 -17.98 3.64 4.76
N ALA A 34 -17.64 4.61 3.91
CA ALA A 34 -16.34 4.66 3.26
C ALA A 34 -15.21 4.81 4.31
N ARG A 35 -14.39 3.76 4.46
CA ARG A 35 -13.17 3.79 5.28
C ARG A 35 -12.08 4.66 4.65
N TRP A 36 -12.00 4.60 3.33
CA TRP A 36 -11.05 5.35 2.52
C TRP A 36 -11.79 6.20 1.49
N ASP A 37 -11.20 7.34 1.15
CA ASP A 37 -11.63 8.15 0.03
C ASP A 37 -11.24 7.44 -1.28
N LEU A 38 -12.24 7.04 -2.07
CA LEU A 38 -12.04 6.31 -3.32
C LEU A 38 -11.20 7.12 -4.33
N GLU A 39 -11.42 8.43 -4.44
CA GLU A 39 -10.66 9.26 -5.38
C GLU A 39 -9.17 9.25 -5.01
N ARG A 40 -8.89 9.31 -3.70
CA ARG A 40 -7.53 9.26 -3.17
C ARG A 40 -6.84 7.91 -3.41
N VAL A 41 -7.57 6.81 -3.26
CA VAL A 41 -7.06 5.45 -3.52
C VAL A 41 -6.68 5.30 -5.00
N LEU A 42 -7.56 5.73 -5.91
CA LEU A 42 -7.33 5.63 -7.36
C LEU A 42 -6.19 6.56 -7.84
N GLU A 43 -6.07 7.77 -7.27
CA GLU A 43 -4.95 8.67 -7.55
C GLU A 43 -3.61 8.03 -7.15
N LEU A 44 -3.58 7.39 -5.97
CA LEU A 44 -2.38 6.71 -5.47
C LEU A 44 -2.01 5.52 -6.35
N GLU A 45 -2.97 4.69 -6.75
CA GLU A 45 -2.76 3.56 -7.67
C GLU A 45 -2.13 4.02 -8.98
N HIS A 46 -2.68 5.06 -9.60
CA HIS A 46 -2.15 5.61 -10.84
C HIS A 46 -0.69 6.09 -10.69
N ARG A 47 -0.39 6.75 -9.56
CA ARG A 47 0.95 7.30 -9.29
C ARG A 47 1.99 6.22 -8.97
N LEU A 48 1.56 5.07 -8.44
CA LEU A 48 2.45 3.94 -8.15
C LEU A 48 2.87 3.15 -9.40
N ASP A 49 2.25 3.40 -10.56
CA ASP A 49 2.51 2.66 -11.81
C ASP A 49 2.44 1.14 -11.56
N VAL A 50 1.34 0.70 -10.94
CA VAL A 50 1.13 -0.69 -10.51
C VAL A 50 1.13 -1.63 -11.72
N PRO A 51 1.93 -2.72 -11.71
CA PRO A 51 1.87 -3.73 -12.75
C PRO A 51 0.50 -4.43 -12.81
N SER A 52 0.09 -4.84 -14.01
CA SER A 52 -1.06 -5.73 -14.17
C SER A 52 -0.82 -7.08 -13.47
N GLU A 53 -1.87 -7.78 -13.04
CA GLU A 53 -1.76 -9.13 -12.46
C GLU A 53 -1.12 -10.15 -13.42
N VAL A 54 -1.19 -9.88 -14.74
CA VAL A 54 -0.55 -10.68 -15.79
C VAL A 54 0.78 -10.09 -16.26
N ALA A 55 1.45 -9.29 -15.42
CA ALA A 55 2.74 -8.70 -15.71
C ALA A 55 3.79 -9.76 -16.07
N THR A 56 4.62 -9.42 -17.03
CA THR A 56 5.76 -10.25 -17.45
C THR A 56 6.89 -10.19 -16.43
N ASP A 57 7.77 -11.20 -16.41
CA ASP A 57 8.98 -11.22 -15.57
C ASP A 57 9.84 -9.95 -15.75
N ALA A 58 9.86 -9.39 -16.96
CA ALA A 58 10.58 -8.15 -17.26
C ALA A 58 9.94 -6.92 -16.59
N GLU A 59 8.62 -6.89 -16.46
CA GLU A 59 7.89 -5.84 -15.75
C GLU A 59 8.07 -5.97 -14.24
N LEU A 60 8.06 -7.20 -13.70
CA LEU A 60 8.32 -7.45 -12.28
C LEU A 60 9.77 -7.15 -11.87
N ALA A 61 10.72 -7.40 -12.76
CA ALA A 61 12.13 -7.05 -12.55
C ALA A 61 12.41 -5.53 -12.64
N SER A 62 11.42 -4.71 -13.04
CA SER A 62 11.62 -3.28 -13.19
C SER A 62 11.49 -2.52 -11.87
N VAL A 63 12.48 -1.69 -11.57
CA VAL A 63 12.45 -0.74 -10.45
C VAL A 63 11.89 0.60 -10.93
N ARG A 64 11.00 1.19 -10.14
CA ARG A 64 10.40 2.50 -10.39
C ARG A 64 10.62 3.42 -9.20
N THR A 65 11.02 4.65 -9.50
CA THR A 65 11.03 5.72 -8.51
C THR A 65 9.65 6.39 -8.46
N VAL A 66 8.97 6.27 -7.34
CA VAL A 66 7.64 6.85 -7.10
C VAL A 66 7.74 7.94 -6.03
N THR A 67 6.82 8.91 -6.08
CA THR A 67 6.73 9.97 -5.05
C THR A 67 5.60 9.65 -4.10
N ILE A 68 5.91 9.44 -2.83
CA ILE A 68 4.96 9.02 -1.78
C ILE A 68 5.13 9.95 -0.57
N GLY A 69 4.01 10.48 -0.06
CA GLY A 69 3.96 11.20 1.22
C GLY A 69 3.75 10.24 2.40
N ILE A 70 4.02 10.69 3.62
CA ILE A 70 3.78 9.84 4.81
C ILE A 70 2.30 9.45 4.93
N ASP A 71 1.38 10.32 4.48
CA ASP A 71 -0.06 10.06 4.47
C ASP A 71 -0.43 8.94 3.48
N ASP A 72 0.26 8.86 2.33
CA ASP A 72 0.10 7.77 1.38
C ASP A 72 0.60 6.45 1.96
N ALA A 73 1.77 6.48 2.60
CA ALA A 73 2.31 5.31 3.27
C ALA A 73 1.39 4.85 4.41
N ALA A 74 0.84 5.77 5.20
CA ALA A 74 -0.13 5.46 6.24
C ALA A 74 -1.42 4.85 5.66
N LEU A 75 -1.91 5.39 4.54
CA LEU A 75 -3.08 4.86 3.83
C LEU A 75 -2.86 3.42 3.36
N LEU A 76 -1.69 3.13 2.77
CA LEU A 76 -1.33 1.78 2.32
C LEU A 76 -1.18 0.81 3.49
N LEU A 77 -0.55 1.24 4.59
CA LEU A 77 -0.41 0.45 5.81
C LEU A 77 -1.77 0.17 6.47
N ASP A 78 -2.71 1.12 6.43
CA ASP A 78 -4.08 0.90 6.90
C ASP A 78 -4.83 -0.12 6.04
N GLY A 79 -4.69 -0.04 4.72
CA GLY A 79 -5.20 -1.05 3.78
C GLY A 79 -4.63 -2.44 4.04
N MET A 80 -3.34 -2.52 4.34
CA MET A 80 -2.67 -3.78 4.68
C MET A 80 -3.20 -4.36 5.99
N ALA A 81 -3.31 -3.54 7.05
CA ALA A 81 -3.86 -3.96 8.32
C ALA A 81 -5.31 -4.45 8.20
N PHE A 82 -6.13 -3.77 7.40
CA PHE A 82 -7.48 -4.23 7.08
C PHE A 82 -7.46 -5.59 6.39
N THR A 83 -6.62 -5.77 5.38
CA THR A 83 -6.51 -7.00 4.58
C THR A 83 -6.10 -8.18 5.45
N GLU A 84 -5.17 -7.98 6.39
CA GLU A 84 -4.76 -9.00 7.35
C GLU A 84 -5.91 -9.42 8.27
N VAL A 85 -6.64 -8.46 8.84
CA VAL A 85 -7.81 -8.74 9.69
C VAL A 85 -8.92 -9.45 8.91
N ALA A 86 -9.21 -8.99 7.69
CA ALA A 86 -10.21 -9.61 6.82
C ALA A 86 -9.83 -11.04 6.42
N SER A 87 -8.53 -11.34 6.38
CA SER A 87 -8.00 -12.66 6.00
C SER A 87 -7.74 -13.60 7.17
N ALA A 88 -7.98 -13.18 8.41
CA ALA A 88 -7.54 -13.89 9.62
C ALA A 88 -7.97 -15.37 9.68
N GLU A 89 -9.16 -15.69 9.17
CA GLU A 89 -9.75 -17.03 9.18
C GLU A 89 -9.60 -17.77 7.84
N LEU A 90 -8.84 -17.22 6.91
CA LEU A 90 -8.67 -17.78 5.57
C LEU A 90 -7.40 -18.65 5.48
N PRO A 91 -7.39 -19.71 4.65
CA PRO A 91 -6.23 -20.62 4.53
C PRO A 91 -4.91 -19.96 4.13
N TRP A 92 -4.96 -18.75 3.55
CA TRP A 92 -3.81 -18.00 3.06
C TRP A 92 -3.35 -16.88 4.01
N VAL A 93 -3.87 -16.81 5.24
CA VAL A 93 -3.50 -15.76 6.21
C VAL A 93 -2.00 -15.63 6.44
N GLU A 94 -1.25 -16.74 6.43
CA GLU A 94 0.20 -16.72 6.61
C GLU A 94 0.92 -16.02 5.45
N MET A 95 0.42 -16.15 4.22
CA MET A 95 0.94 -15.39 3.07
C MET A 95 0.65 -13.90 3.25
N VAL A 96 -0.56 -13.55 3.69
CA VAL A 96 -0.96 -12.15 3.91
C VAL A 96 -0.10 -11.51 4.98
N ARG A 97 0.16 -12.18 6.11
CA ARG A 97 1.06 -11.70 7.17
C ARG A 97 2.47 -11.47 6.66
N TRP A 98 3.00 -12.40 5.86
CA TRP A 98 4.31 -12.24 5.27
C TRP A 98 4.38 -11.01 4.33
N THR A 99 3.36 -10.81 3.49
CA THR A 99 3.26 -9.62 2.64
C THR A 99 3.08 -8.34 3.47
N SER A 100 2.31 -8.38 4.56
CA SER A 100 2.16 -7.26 5.51
C SER A 100 3.51 -6.82 6.04
N ASP A 101 4.31 -7.76 6.55
CA ASP A 101 5.61 -7.49 7.15
C ASP A 101 6.57 -6.90 6.11
N PHE A 102 6.59 -7.47 4.90
CA PHE A 102 7.40 -6.98 3.79
C PHE A 102 7.04 -5.54 3.41
N ILE A 103 5.77 -5.26 3.10
CA ILE A 103 5.31 -3.91 2.73
C ILE A 103 5.53 -2.91 3.87
N THR A 104 5.32 -3.35 5.12
CA THR A 104 5.57 -2.50 6.29
C THR A 104 7.03 -2.10 6.39
N ALA A 105 7.95 -3.04 6.19
CA ALA A 105 9.38 -2.74 6.19
C ALA A 105 9.74 -1.78 5.05
N GLU A 106 9.25 -2.06 3.84
CA GLU A 106 9.53 -1.26 2.64
C GLU A 106 9.05 0.18 2.78
N LEU A 107 7.84 0.41 3.30
CA LEU A 107 7.28 1.76 3.45
C LEU A 107 7.80 2.50 4.68
N ARG A 108 7.90 1.82 5.84
CA ARG A 108 8.16 2.50 7.12
C ARG A 108 9.58 3.06 7.21
N GLN A 109 10.56 2.38 6.60
CA GLN A 109 11.98 2.76 6.64
C GLN A 109 12.26 4.17 6.13
N HIS A 110 11.36 4.72 5.31
CA HIS A 110 11.55 6.01 4.70
C HIS A 110 11.26 7.18 5.62
N TRP A 111 10.62 7.04 6.78
CA TRP A 111 10.40 8.15 7.72
C TRP A 111 10.89 7.78 9.13
N THR A 112 11.31 8.80 9.87
CA THR A 112 11.73 8.63 11.27
C THR A 112 10.53 8.30 12.17
N ASP A 113 10.79 7.69 13.33
CA ASP A 113 9.71 7.45 14.31
C ASP A 113 9.07 8.75 14.81
N ASP A 114 9.80 9.86 14.85
CA ASP A 114 9.27 11.17 15.22
C ASP A 114 8.26 11.67 14.19
N GLU A 115 8.54 11.46 12.90
CA GLU A 115 7.63 11.79 11.81
C GLU A 115 6.35 10.93 11.86
N TRP A 116 6.50 9.63 12.09
CA TRP A 116 5.37 8.72 12.30
C TRP A 116 4.53 9.09 13.52
N ARG A 117 5.18 9.46 14.64
CA ARG A 117 4.49 9.90 15.86
C ARG A 117 3.77 11.23 15.67
N ALA A 118 4.35 12.17 14.91
CA ALA A 118 3.70 13.43 14.59
C ALA A 118 2.44 13.23 13.74
N LEU A 119 2.46 12.28 12.80
CA LEU A 119 1.28 11.91 12.02
C LEU A 119 0.18 11.31 12.91
N ALA A 120 0.53 10.35 13.77
CA ALA A 120 -0.45 9.67 14.64
C ALA A 120 -1.09 10.59 15.70
N GLY A 121 -0.46 11.72 16.02
CA GLY A 121 -0.99 12.73 16.93
C GLY A 121 -1.70 13.91 16.26
N SER A 122 -1.81 13.92 14.93
CA SER A 122 -2.52 14.94 14.14
C SER A 122 -3.99 14.56 13.94
#